data_AF-A0A502GMM5-F1
#
_entry.id   AF-A0A502GMM5-F1
#
_cell.length_a   1.000
_cell.length_b   1.000
_cell.length_c   1.000
_cell.angle_alpha   90.00
_cell.angle_beta   90.00
_cell.angle_gamma   90.00
#
_symmetry.space_group_name_H-M   'P 1'
#
loop_
_entity.id
_entity.type
_entity.pdbx_description
1 polymer ?
#
loop_
_entity_poly.entity_id
_entity_poly.type
_entity_poly.pdbx_seq_one_letter_code
_entity_poly.pdbx_strand_id
1 'polypeptide(L)'
;MVALGLGPQLAAVGAFLLWVAVMAKTRSAWPTVVKAGQLLCFDEALMLSIDKQQIHYPLDSATVVLLTYQGFKGEYLARTRASGTDNFIQIDDGQAYQFAVLTEQAQQQLRTELYRWYLRKVKVKEYRQDGPTFLLHRDLSYEEIQGYKREFGVGLYG
;
A
#
# COMPACT_ATOMS: atom_id res chain seq x y z
N MET A 1 -9.65 -68.62 39.30
CA MET A 1 -9.71 -67.33 38.57
C MET A 1 -8.46 -66.54 38.93
N VAL A 2 -7.57 -66.38 37.97
CA VAL A 2 -6.24 -65.78 38.09
C VAL A 2 -6.34 -64.34 37.57
N ALA A 3 -5.89 -63.37 38.36
CA ALA A 3 -5.54 -62.03 37.88
C ALA A 3 -4.51 -61.40 38.84
N LEU A 4 -3.26 -61.86 38.72
CA LEU A 4 -2.05 -61.16 39.14
C LEU A 4 -1.21 -60.98 37.89
N GLY A 5 -0.86 -59.73 37.56
CA GLY A 5 -0.10 -59.38 36.37
C GLY A 5 0.38 -57.94 36.43
N LEU A 6 1.32 -57.69 37.35
CA LEU A 6 2.24 -56.55 37.29
C LEU A 6 3.00 -56.56 35.96
N GLY A 7 3.06 -55.41 35.29
CA GLY A 7 3.98 -55.17 34.19
C GLY A 7 4.58 -53.78 34.29
N PRO A 8 5.88 -53.64 34.62
CA PRO A 8 6.61 -52.41 34.43
C PRO A 8 7.33 -52.45 33.09
N GLN A 9 7.09 -51.47 32.21
CA GLN A 9 8.05 -51.15 31.15
C GLN A 9 8.25 -49.63 31.08
N LEU A 10 9.32 -49.22 31.75
CA LEU A 10 10.07 -48.01 31.47
C LEU A 10 10.86 -48.25 30.17
N ALA A 11 10.59 -47.45 29.15
CA ALA A 11 11.58 -47.19 28.10
C ALA A 11 11.50 -45.71 27.76
N ALA A 12 12.46 -44.97 28.31
CA ALA A 12 12.71 -43.57 28.04
C ALA A 12 13.09 -43.36 26.57
N VAL A 13 12.52 -42.32 25.94
CA VAL A 13 13.14 -41.69 24.77
C VAL A 13 12.96 -40.17 24.86
N GLY A 14 14.05 -39.50 25.25
CA GLY A 14 14.50 -38.23 24.70
C GLY A 14 13.59 -37.01 24.83
N ALA A 15 13.68 -36.31 25.97
CA ALA A 15 13.38 -34.88 26.01
C ALA A 15 14.51 -34.14 25.25
N PHE A 16 14.26 -33.77 23.99
CA PHE A 16 15.16 -32.88 23.26
C PHE A 16 14.72 -31.44 23.49
N LEU A 17 15.52 -30.73 24.29
CA LEU A 17 15.51 -29.28 24.39
C LEU A 17 15.83 -28.68 23.02
N LEU A 18 14.89 -27.92 22.46
CA LEU A 18 15.26 -26.75 21.66
C LEU A 18 14.50 -25.54 22.17
N TRP A 19 15.21 -24.77 22.99
CA TRP A 19 15.00 -23.35 23.12
C TRP A 19 15.22 -22.71 21.75
N VAL A 20 14.17 -22.16 21.14
CA VAL A 20 14.33 -21.10 20.14
C VAL A 20 13.56 -19.88 20.63
N ALA A 21 14.34 -18.92 21.08
CA ALA A 21 14.06 -17.53 21.40
C ALA A 21 12.63 -17.03 21.08
N VAL A 22 11.89 -16.73 22.14
CA VAL A 22 11.00 -15.57 22.15
C VAL A 22 11.88 -14.33 21.94
N MET A 23 11.80 -13.73 20.74
CA MET A 23 11.93 -12.30 20.43
C MET A 23 12.50 -12.08 19.02
N ALA A 24 11.59 -11.81 18.07
CA ALA A 24 11.80 -10.83 17.02
C ALA A 24 10.45 -10.14 16.77
N LYS A 25 10.07 -9.21 17.65
CA LYS A 25 10.04 -7.77 17.33
C LYS A 25 9.41 -7.49 15.97
N THR A 26 8.12 -7.17 15.98
CA THR A 26 7.46 -6.23 15.06
C THR A 26 7.90 -6.36 13.61
N ARG A 27 7.54 -7.46 12.95
CA ARG A 27 7.33 -7.39 11.50
C ARG A 27 6.08 -6.54 11.32
N SER A 28 6.28 -5.28 10.94
CA SER A 28 5.23 -4.40 10.42
C SER A 28 4.30 -5.27 9.56
N ALA A 29 3.09 -5.49 10.05
CA ALA A 29 2.07 -6.20 9.33
C ALA A 29 1.73 -5.29 8.16
N TRP A 30 2.38 -5.52 7.02
CA TRP A 30 1.93 -4.93 5.77
C TRP A 30 0.45 -5.29 5.65
N PRO A 31 -0.44 -4.30 5.46
CA PRO A 31 -1.86 -4.57 5.37
C PRO A 31 -2.10 -5.61 4.27
N THR A 32 -3.11 -6.45 4.48
CA THR A 32 -3.53 -7.46 3.49
C THR A 32 -3.73 -6.77 2.14
N VAL A 33 -2.84 -7.07 1.19
CA VAL A 33 -2.84 -6.44 -0.13
C VAL A 33 -3.97 -7.07 -0.95
N VAL A 34 -4.90 -6.26 -1.41
CA VAL A 34 -6.00 -6.69 -2.29
C VAL A 34 -5.73 -6.20 -3.71
N LYS A 35 -5.83 -7.08 -4.71
CA LYS A 35 -5.67 -6.68 -6.12
C LYS A 35 -6.93 -5.97 -6.62
N ALA A 36 -6.85 -4.66 -6.83
CA ALA A 36 -7.82 -3.93 -7.62
C ALA A 36 -7.43 -4.04 -9.10
N GLY A 37 -8.30 -4.61 -9.93
CA GLY A 37 -8.06 -4.79 -11.36
C GLY A 37 -7.85 -3.46 -12.10
N GLN A 38 -8.62 -2.43 -11.74
CA GLN A 38 -8.50 -1.06 -12.27
C GLN A 38 -8.92 -0.03 -11.21
N LEU A 39 -8.19 1.08 -11.16
CA LEU A 39 -8.56 2.28 -10.40
C LEU A 39 -9.44 3.15 -11.32
N LEU A 40 -10.71 3.31 -10.99
CA LEU A 40 -11.63 4.21 -11.68
C LEU A 40 -11.91 5.36 -10.71
N CYS A 41 -11.25 6.49 -10.88
CA CYS A 41 -11.51 7.65 -10.05
C CYS A 41 -12.63 8.48 -10.68
N PHE A 42 -13.58 8.93 -9.86
CA PHE A 42 -14.62 9.88 -10.24
C PHE A 42 -14.55 11.08 -9.29
N ASP A 43 -15.05 12.23 -9.73
CA ASP A 43 -14.90 13.53 -9.05
C ASP A 43 -15.27 13.50 -7.56
N GLU A 44 -16.24 12.66 -7.18
CA GLU A 44 -16.80 12.57 -5.83
C GLU A 44 -16.30 11.38 -5.01
N ALA A 45 -15.76 10.35 -5.67
CA ALA A 45 -15.44 9.07 -5.03
C ALA A 45 -14.27 8.33 -5.71
N LEU A 46 -13.49 7.62 -4.90
CA LEU A 46 -12.59 6.59 -5.41
C LEU A 46 -13.40 5.31 -5.68
N MET A 47 -13.41 4.82 -6.92
CA MET A 47 -13.96 3.50 -7.23
C MET A 47 -12.86 2.50 -7.49
N LEU A 48 -12.87 1.42 -6.69
CA LEU A 48 -11.98 0.29 -6.85
C LEU A 48 -12.75 -0.87 -7.46
N SER A 49 -12.28 -1.37 -8.61
CA SER A 49 -12.83 -2.59 -9.20
C SER A 49 -12.04 -3.80 -8.69
N ILE A 50 -12.66 -4.62 -7.84
CA ILE A 50 -12.06 -5.80 -7.20
C ILE A 50 -12.93 -7.01 -7.54
N ASP A 51 -12.38 -8.02 -8.21
CA ASP A 51 -13.09 -9.26 -8.54
C ASP A 51 -14.49 -9.05 -9.17
N LYS A 52 -14.62 -8.03 -10.04
CA LYS A 52 -15.87 -7.59 -10.70
C LYS A 52 -16.89 -6.91 -9.79
N GLN A 53 -16.55 -6.66 -8.54
CA GLN A 53 -17.29 -5.79 -7.63
C GLN A 53 -16.69 -4.38 -7.67
N GLN A 54 -17.54 -3.36 -7.57
CA GLN A 54 -17.12 -1.98 -7.44
C GLN A 54 -17.29 -1.54 -6.00
N ILE A 55 -16.19 -1.13 -5.37
CA ILE A 55 -16.20 -0.54 -4.04
C ILE A 55 -16.05 0.96 -4.19
N HIS A 56 -16.96 1.71 -3.56
CA HIS A 56 -17.01 3.16 -3.60
C HIS A 56 -16.51 3.71 -2.27
N TYR A 57 -15.55 4.62 -2.34
CA TYR A 57 -15.10 5.39 -1.19
C TYR A 57 -15.40 6.87 -1.42
N PRO A 58 -16.29 7.48 -0.62
CA PRO A 58 -16.46 8.92 -0.65
C PRO A 58 -15.14 9.58 -0.24
N LEU A 59 -14.69 10.55 -1.02
CA LEU A 59 -13.51 11.34 -0.69
C LEU A 59 -13.97 12.71 -0.21
N ASP A 60 -13.61 13.08 1.02
CA ASP A 60 -13.84 14.41 1.58
C ASP A 60 -12.55 14.96 2.22
N SER A 61 -12.63 16.15 2.83
CA SER A 61 -11.47 16.80 3.44
C SER A 61 -10.95 16.11 4.72
N ALA A 62 -11.74 15.21 5.30
CA ALA A 62 -11.32 14.39 6.44
C ALA A 62 -10.61 13.11 5.98
N THR A 63 -10.92 12.61 4.78
CA THR A 63 -10.27 11.43 4.19
C THR A 63 -8.77 11.64 4.01
N VAL A 64 -8.00 10.61 4.40
CA VAL A 64 -6.57 10.53 4.16
C VAL A 64 -6.28 9.43 3.14
N VAL A 65 -5.66 9.78 2.03
CA VAL A 65 -5.25 8.81 1.00
C VAL A 65 -3.74 8.62 1.07
N LEU A 66 -3.30 7.37 1.14
CA LEU A 66 -1.91 6.97 1.01
C LEU A 66 -1.70 6.37 -0.38
N LEU A 67 -0.89 7.03 -1.21
CA LEU A 67 -0.55 6.60 -2.56
C LEU A 67 0.92 6.19 -2.63
N THR A 68 1.18 4.92 -2.96
CA THR A 68 2.51 4.44 -3.32
C THR A 68 2.59 4.23 -4.83
N TYR A 69 3.42 5.04 -5.51
CA TYR A 69 3.61 5.01 -6.95
C TYR A 69 5.00 4.49 -7.32
N GLN A 70 5.04 3.33 -7.97
CA GLN A 70 6.26 2.63 -8.44
C GLN A 70 6.41 2.70 -9.96
N GLY A 71 5.72 3.63 -10.61
CA GLY A 71 5.83 3.85 -12.06
C GLY A 71 4.78 3.14 -12.89
N PHE A 72 4.68 3.56 -14.16
CA PHE A 72 3.92 2.85 -15.17
C PHE A 72 4.79 1.83 -15.92
N LYS A 73 4.18 0.85 -16.58
CA LYS A 73 4.93 -0.20 -17.28
C LYS A 73 5.94 0.38 -18.29
N GLY A 74 7.22 0.10 -18.07
CA GLY A 74 8.32 0.55 -18.92
C GLY A 74 8.86 1.94 -18.59
N GLU A 75 8.26 2.66 -17.63
CA GLU A 75 8.81 3.92 -17.12
C GLU A 75 10.21 3.68 -16.54
N TYR A 76 11.15 4.54 -16.90
CA TYR A 76 12.51 4.48 -16.39
C TYR A 76 12.61 5.29 -15.09
N LEU A 77 12.72 4.60 -13.96
CA LEU A 77 12.84 5.18 -12.63
C LEU A 77 14.25 4.89 -12.10
N ALA A 78 15.08 5.93 -12.07
CA ALA A 78 16.49 5.88 -11.69
C ALA A 78 17.32 4.83 -12.46
N ARG A 79 17.36 3.58 -11.97
CA ARG A 79 18.14 2.47 -12.54
C ARG A 79 17.28 1.25 -12.93
N THR A 80 15.97 1.36 -12.79
CA THR A 80 15.03 0.25 -12.99
C THR A 80 13.91 0.64 -13.94
N ARG A 81 13.39 -0.34 -14.68
CA ARG A 81 12.14 -0.18 -15.42
C ARG A 81 10.99 -0.64 -14.54
N ALA A 82 9.99 0.22 -14.39
CA ALA A 82 8.80 -0.09 -13.63
C ALA A 82 7.97 -1.21 -14.31
N SER A 83 7.44 -2.11 -13.50
CA SER A 83 6.50 -3.17 -13.94
C SER A 83 5.13 -2.59 -14.32
N GLY A 84 4.76 -1.47 -13.70
CA GLY A 84 3.43 -0.90 -13.75
C GLY A 84 2.43 -1.56 -12.79
N THR A 85 2.79 -2.64 -12.09
CA THR A 85 1.85 -3.41 -11.25
C THR A 85 2.02 -3.17 -9.76
N ASP A 86 3.12 -2.55 -9.35
CA ASP A 86 3.49 -2.40 -7.94
C ASP A 86 3.02 -1.05 -7.36
N ASN A 87 1.86 -0.56 -7.80
CA ASN A 87 1.26 0.67 -7.29
C ASN A 87 0.19 0.32 -6.25
N PHE A 88 0.09 1.12 -5.18
CA PHE A 88 -0.82 0.86 -4.07
C PHE A 88 -1.55 2.11 -3.63
N ILE A 89 -2.82 1.95 -3.27
CA ILE A 89 -3.63 3.00 -2.65
C ILE A 89 -4.25 2.47 -1.36
N GLN A 90 -4.19 3.26 -0.30
CA GLN A 90 -4.86 2.98 0.96
C GLN A 90 -5.67 4.23 1.34
N ILE A 91 -6.85 4.00 1.90
CA ILE A 91 -7.77 5.06 2.33
C ILE A 91 -7.92 4.91 3.84
N ASP A 92 -7.63 6.00 4.56
CA ASP A 92 -7.51 6.06 6.00
C ASP A 92 -6.66 4.90 6.54
N ASP A 93 -7.10 4.25 7.62
CA ASP A 93 -6.44 3.07 8.21
C ASP A 93 -6.96 1.75 7.59
N GLY A 94 -7.50 1.82 6.37
CA GLY A 94 -8.08 0.69 5.65
C GLY A 94 -7.06 -0.25 5.01
N GLN A 95 -7.55 -1.16 4.15
CA GLN A 95 -6.70 -2.07 3.39
C GLN A 95 -5.93 -1.33 2.30
N ALA A 96 -4.74 -1.84 1.98
CA ALA A 96 -3.99 -1.39 0.81
C ALA A 96 -4.43 -2.15 -0.43
N TYR A 97 -4.80 -1.41 -1.46
CA TYR A 97 -5.25 -1.92 -2.75
C TYR A 97 -4.15 -1.76 -3.78
N GLN A 98 -3.68 -2.87 -4.33
CA GLN A 98 -2.76 -2.88 -5.45
C GLN A 98 -3.51 -2.53 -6.74
N PHE A 99 -2.97 -1.65 -7.57
CA PHE A 99 -3.54 -1.30 -8.87
C PHE A 99 -2.45 -1.23 -9.95
N ALA A 100 -2.86 -1.38 -11.21
CA ALA A 100 -1.96 -1.36 -12.34
C ALA A 100 -1.99 -0.04 -13.11
N VAL A 101 -0.81 0.47 -13.47
CA VAL A 101 -0.61 1.59 -14.39
C VAL A 101 0.23 1.06 -15.55
N LEU A 102 -0.46 0.55 -16.57
CA LEU A 102 0.21 -0.18 -17.67
C LEU A 102 0.62 0.70 -18.85
N THR A 103 0.18 1.96 -18.85
CA THR A 103 0.43 2.91 -19.94
C THR A 103 0.68 4.30 -19.38
N GLU A 104 1.36 5.13 -20.16
CA GLU A 104 1.52 6.56 -19.87
C GLU A 104 0.15 7.27 -19.81
N GLN A 105 -0.81 6.86 -20.63
CA GLN A 105 -2.18 7.37 -20.56
C GLN A 105 -2.82 7.08 -19.19
N ALA A 106 -2.63 5.89 -18.63
CA ALA A 106 -3.14 5.56 -17.29
C ALA A 106 -2.45 6.40 -16.20
N GLN A 107 -1.16 6.72 -16.36
CA GLN A 107 -0.47 7.66 -15.48
C GLN A 107 -1.08 9.06 -15.58
N GLN A 108 -1.39 9.53 -16.79
CA GLN A 108 -2.00 10.84 -16.99
C GLN A 108 -3.42 10.91 -16.42
N GLN A 109 -4.18 9.82 -16.49
CA GLN A 109 -5.46 9.69 -15.80
C GLN A 109 -5.27 9.80 -14.29
N LEU A 110 -4.34 9.03 -13.70
CA LEU A 110 -4.04 9.12 -12.27
C LEU A 110 -3.65 10.55 -11.84
N ARG A 111 -2.85 11.26 -12.63
CA ARG A 111 -2.51 12.67 -12.39
C ARG A 111 -3.73 13.57 -12.38
N THR A 112 -4.61 13.41 -13.37
CA THR A 112 -5.84 14.21 -13.46
C THR A 112 -6.69 14.05 -12.20
N GLU A 113 -6.75 12.83 -11.69
CA GLU A 113 -7.56 12.48 -10.51
C GLU A 113 -6.93 12.97 -9.21
N LEU A 114 -5.60 12.84 -9.06
CA LEU A 114 -4.88 13.47 -7.95
C LEU A 114 -5.10 14.97 -7.90
N TYR A 115 -5.05 15.65 -9.05
CA TYR A 115 -5.30 17.09 -9.11
C TYR A 115 -6.70 17.45 -8.61
N ARG A 116 -7.72 16.66 -8.96
CA ARG A 116 -9.09 16.83 -8.46
C ARG A 116 -9.17 16.63 -6.94
N TRP A 117 -8.48 15.62 -6.39
CA TRP A 117 -8.43 15.40 -4.95
C TRP A 117 -7.79 16.59 -4.21
N TYR A 118 -6.76 17.19 -4.78
CA TYR A 118 -6.10 18.37 -4.22
C TYR A 118 -7.00 19.60 -4.20
N LEU A 119 -7.74 19.85 -5.29
CA LEU A 119 -8.73 20.93 -5.32
C LEU A 119 -9.80 20.76 -4.24
N ARG A 120 -10.17 19.51 -3.93
CA ARG A 120 -11.14 19.16 -2.87
C ARG A 120 -10.53 19.12 -1.46
N LYS A 121 -9.23 19.41 -1.32
CA LYS A 121 -8.48 19.37 -0.05
C LYS A 121 -8.51 17.99 0.62
N VAL A 122 -8.60 16.93 -0.18
CA VAL A 122 -8.35 15.55 0.28
C VAL A 122 -6.89 15.45 0.66
N LYS A 123 -6.60 14.94 1.85
CA LYS A 123 -5.22 14.81 2.33
C LYS A 123 -4.58 13.61 1.65
N VAL A 124 -3.54 13.84 0.84
CA VAL A 124 -2.83 12.75 0.17
C VAL A 124 -1.39 12.68 0.63
N LYS A 125 -0.94 11.49 1.02
CA LYS A 125 0.45 11.17 1.28
C LYS A 125 0.99 10.39 0.08
N GLU A 126 1.88 11.01 -0.69
CA GLU A 126 2.51 10.38 -1.86
C GLU A 126 3.88 9.77 -1.49
N TYR A 127 4.10 8.54 -1.94
CA TYR A 127 5.38 7.84 -1.89
C TYR A 127 5.78 7.46 -3.31
N ARG A 128 6.88 8.03 -3.80
CA ARG A 128 7.43 7.73 -5.12
C ARG A 128 8.77 7.02 -5.01
N GLN A 129 9.00 6.09 -5.94
CA GLN A 129 10.25 5.33 -6.01
C GLN A 129 11.47 6.20 -6.31
N ASP A 130 11.31 7.21 -7.16
CA ASP A 130 12.41 8.02 -7.72
C ASP A 130 12.81 9.23 -6.87
N GLY A 131 12.16 9.45 -5.72
CA GLY A 131 12.55 10.45 -4.74
C GLY A 131 11.40 11.28 -4.17
N PRO A 132 11.73 12.32 -3.38
CA PRO A 132 10.76 13.17 -2.71
C PRO A 132 10.13 14.17 -3.69
N THR A 133 9.24 13.69 -4.54
CA THR A 133 8.51 14.50 -5.51
C THR A 133 7.03 14.09 -5.58
N PHE A 134 6.16 15.00 -6.00
CA PHE A 134 4.74 14.70 -6.21
C PHE A 134 4.52 14.15 -7.62
N LEU A 135 3.53 13.29 -7.82
CA LEU A 135 3.26 12.72 -9.15
C LEU A 135 2.96 13.79 -10.20
N LEU A 136 2.33 14.89 -9.78
CA LEU A 136 1.97 16.04 -10.62
C LEU A 136 3.16 16.89 -11.06
N HIS A 137 4.16 17.05 -10.19
CA HIS A 137 5.24 18.01 -10.40
C HIS A 137 6.57 17.39 -10.01
N ARG A 138 7.34 16.94 -11.01
CA ARG A 138 8.59 16.21 -10.79
C ARG A 138 9.74 17.10 -10.33
N ASP A 139 9.77 18.34 -10.84
CA ASP A 139 10.91 19.24 -10.74
C ASP A 139 10.70 20.34 -9.69
N LEU A 140 9.91 20.07 -8.66
CA LEU A 140 9.70 21.05 -7.59
C LEU A 140 10.95 21.21 -6.73
N SER A 141 11.29 22.46 -6.47
CA SER A 141 12.22 22.83 -5.40
C SER A 141 11.66 22.48 -4.01
N TYR A 142 12.52 22.51 -3.00
CA TYR A 142 12.12 22.28 -1.63
C TYR A 142 11.06 23.28 -1.17
N GLU A 143 11.23 24.56 -1.50
CA GLU A 143 10.31 25.64 -1.15
C GLU A 143 8.94 25.43 -1.79
N GLU A 144 8.91 25.01 -3.06
CA GLU A 144 7.66 24.70 -3.76
C GLU A 144 6.96 23.47 -3.18
N ILE A 145 7.71 22.44 -2.79
CA ILE A 145 7.16 21.29 -2.06
C ILE A 145 6.49 21.79 -0.77
N GLN A 146 7.15 22.63 0.04
CA GLN A 146 6.55 23.15 1.27
C GLN A 146 5.34 24.08 1.00
N GLY A 147 5.35 24.82 -0.11
CA GLY A 147 4.19 25.57 -0.59
C GLY A 147 3.01 24.64 -0.87
N TYR A 148 3.25 23.58 -1.62
CA TYR A 148 2.25 22.59 -2.01
C TYR A 148 1.64 21.88 -0.80
N LYS A 149 2.47 21.49 0.18
CA LYS A 149 2.01 20.85 1.42
C LYS A 149 1.07 21.77 2.21
N ARG A 150 1.39 23.06 2.29
CA ARG A 150 0.58 24.06 2.99
C ARG A 150 -0.72 24.37 2.27
N GLU A 151 -0.68 24.49 0.94
CA GLU A 151 -1.85 24.86 0.16
C GLU A 151 -2.90 23.75 0.10
N PHE A 152 -2.47 22.51 -0.13
CA PHE A 152 -3.38 21.40 -0.43
C PHE A 152 -3.49 20.35 0.69
N GLY A 153 -2.72 20.47 1.78
CA GLY A 153 -2.69 19.45 2.82
C GLY A 153 -2.07 18.13 2.36
N VAL A 154 -1.28 18.19 1.28
CA VAL A 154 -0.58 17.04 0.69
C VAL A 154 0.75 16.84 1.42
N GLY A 155 1.23 15.60 1.51
CA GLY A 155 2.49 15.24 2.15
C GLY A 155 3.35 14.35 1.27
N LEU A 156 4.67 14.52 1.39
CA LEU A 156 5.65 13.51 0.95
C LEU A 156 6.05 12.74 2.19
N TYR A 157 5.92 11.42 2.13
CA TYR A 157 6.16 10.47 3.23
C TYR A 157 5.25 10.69 4.47
N GLY A 158 5.30 9.70 5.34
CA GLY A 158 4.56 9.51 6.58
C GLY A 158 5.37 8.62 7.49
#